data_AF-A0A1G3BMF9-F1
#
_entry.id   AF-A0A1G3BMF9-F1
#
_cell.length_a   1.000
_cell.length_b   1.000
_cell.length_c   1.000
_cell.angle_alpha   90.00
_cell.angle_beta   90.00
_cell.angle_gamma   90.00
#
_symmetry.space_group_name_H-M   'P 1'
#
loop_
_entity.id
_entity.type
_entity.pdbx_description
1 polymer ?
#
loop_
_entity_poly.entity_id
_entity_poly.type
_entity_poly.pdbx_seq_one_letter_code
_entity_poly.pdbx_strand_id
1 'polypeptide(L)'
;MKAKTKISRRKGIKKWTASEISTLKREYPSTDTGKLAKKLRRSLEAVRFKAKRYGLKKTNIYMELLYDKARKSAPKKRTVQKRR
;
A
#
# COMPACT_ATOMS: atom_id res chain seq x y z
N MET A 1 29.11 -12.15 24.10
CA MET A 1 27.68 -11.76 23.98
C MET A 1 27.30 -11.72 22.49
N LYS A 2 26.85 -12.83 21.87
CA LYS A 2 26.44 -12.83 20.44
C LYS A 2 24.91 -12.86 20.38
N ALA A 3 24.31 -11.78 19.89
CA ALA A 3 22.86 -11.63 19.74
C ALA A 3 22.32 -12.70 18.78
N LYS A 4 21.34 -13.48 19.25
CA LYS A 4 20.63 -14.50 18.46
C LYS A 4 19.70 -13.79 17.47
N THR A 5 20.14 -13.62 16.23
CA THR A 5 19.30 -13.14 15.13
C THR A 5 18.18 -14.15 14.87
N LYS A 6 16.92 -13.76 15.13
CA LYS A 6 15.73 -14.56 14.82
C LYS A 6 15.61 -14.74 13.31
N ILE A 7 16.10 -15.86 12.79
CA ILE A 7 15.82 -16.28 11.41
C ILE A 7 14.35 -16.72 11.37
N SER A 8 13.46 -15.80 11.01
CA SER A 8 12.05 -16.13 10.80
C SER A 8 11.95 -17.17 9.68
N ARG A 9 11.30 -18.30 9.97
CA ARG A 9 11.06 -19.39 9.01
C ARG A 9 10.47 -18.79 7.74
N ARG A 10 11.13 -18.98 6.59
CA ARG A 10 10.64 -18.55 5.28
C ARG A 10 9.30 -19.25 5.03
N LYS A 11 8.19 -18.56 5.31
CA LYS A 11 6.85 -19.03 4.98
C LYS A 11 6.82 -19.21 3.46
N GLY A 12 6.62 -20.46 3.01
CA GLY A 12 6.68 -20.81 1.59
C GLY A 12 5.90 -19.82 0.71
N ILE A 13 6.44 -19.52 -0.47
CA ILE A 13 5.84 -18.57 -1.40
C ILE A 13 4.48 -19.12 -1.82
N LYS A 14 3.40 -18.54 -1.30
CA LYS A 14 2.04 -18.92 -1.70
C LYS A 14 1.84 -18.51 -3.16
N LYS A 15 1.69 -19.51 -4.05
CA LYS A 15 1.42 -19.28 -5.48
C LYS A 15 0.19 -18.38 -5.64
N TRP A 16 0.22 -17.50 -6.63
CA TRP A 16 -0.91 -16.64 -6.97
C TRP A 16 -1.81 -17.38 -7.92
N THR A 17 -3.10 -17.45 -7.62
CA THR A 17 -4.08 -18.01 -8.55
C THR A 17 -4.47 -17.00 -9.62
N ALA A 18 -4.97 -17.48 -10.76
CA ALA A 18 -5.46 -16.62 -11.84
C ALA A 18 -6.60 -15.70 -11.37
N SER A 19 -7.46 -16.17 -10.46
CA SER A 19 -8.54 -15.38 -9.86
C SER A 19 -8.00 -14.25 -8.98
N GLU A 20 -6.95 -14.50 -8.18
CA GLU A 20 -6.29 -13.46 -7.38
C GLU A 20 -5.65 -12.38 -8.27
N ILE A 21 -5.03 -12.79 -9.38
CA ILE A 21 -4.41 -11.86 -10.34
C ILE A 21 -5.47 -11.01 -11.03
N SER A 22 -6.59 -11.60 -11.46
CA SER A 22 -7.69 -10.86 -12.10
C SER A 22 -8.32 -9.86 -11.15
N THR A 23 -8.53 -10.25 -9.90
CA THR A 23 -9.02 -9.35 -8.84
C THR A 23 -8.04 -8.22 -8.58
N LEU A 24 -6.73 -8.53 -8.51
CA LEU A 24 -5.68 -7.53 -8.33
C LEU A 24 -5.68 -6.51 -9.48
N LYS A 25 -5.75 -6.96 -10.74
CA LYS A 25 -5.80 -6.05 -11.90
C LYS A 25 -7.02 -5.11 -11.88
N ARG A 26 -8.18 -5.63 -11.48
CA ARG A 26 -9.44 -4.87 -11.47
C ARG A 26 -9.51 -3.87 -10.31
N GLU A 27 -9.05 -4.25 -9.12
CA GLU A 27 -9.25 -3.45 -7.91
C GLU A 27 -8.06 -2.58 -7.51
N TYR A 28 -6.84 -2.94 -7.93
CA TYR A 28 -5.64 -2.16 -7.60
C TYR A 28 -5.67 -0.68 -8.04
N PRO A 29 -6.23 -0.33 -9.22
CA PRO A 29 -6.21 1.05 -9.70
C PRO A 29 -7.13 2.01 -8.93
N SER A 30 -8.15 1.48 -8.26
CA SER A 30 -9.24 2.23 -7.59
C SER A 30 -9.29 2.03 -6.07
N THR A 31 -8.59 1.03 -5.53
CA THR A 31 -8.72 0.62 -4.12
C THR A 31 -7.43 0.83 -3.34
N ASP A 32 -7.57 1.08 -2.04
CA ASP A 32 -6.42 1.08 -1.12
C ASP A 32 -5.73 -0.29 -1.06
N THR A 33 -4.40 -0.26 -1.12
CA THR A 33 -3.57 -1.47 -1.17
C THR A 33 -3.68 -2.28 0.12
N GLY A 34 -3.93 -1.64 1.26
CA GLY A 34 -4.18 -2.31 2.53
C GLY A 34 -5.54 -3.03 2.56
N LYS A 35 -6.60 -2.39 2.06
CA LYS A 35 -7.91 -3.05 1.89
C LYS A 35 -7.83 -4.25 0.94
N LEU A 36 -7.15 -4.08 -0.19
CA LEU A 36 -6.94 -5.17 -1.16
C LEU A 36 -6.12 -6.33 -0.56
N ALA A 37 -5.09 -6.02 0.23
CA ALA A 37 -4.29 -7.03 0.92
C ALA A 37 -5.13 -7.86 1.91
N LYS A 38 -6.03 -7.21 2.66
CA LYS A 38 -6.98 -7.91 3.56
C LYS A 38 -7.91 -8.82 2.77
N LYS A 39 -8.47 -8.34 1.66
CA LYS A 39 -9.38 -9.10 0.79
C LYS A 39 -8.70 -10.34 0.19
N LEU A 40 -7.46 -10.19 -0.29
CA LEU A 40 -6.68 -11.29 -0.86
C LEU A 40 -6.02 -12.17 0.22
N ARG A 41 -6.15 -11.81 1.52
CA ARG A 41 -5.46 -12.44 2.66
C ARG A 41 -3.94 -12.58 2.40
N ARG A 42 -3.34 -11.57 1.77
CA ARG A 42 -1.91 -11.48 1.48
C ARG A 42 -1.28 -10.33 2.27
N SER A 43 0.04 -10.36 2.41
CA SER A 43 0.75 -9.20 2.96
C SER A 43 0.70 -8.03 1.97
N LEU A 44 0.74 -6.81 2.53
CA LEU A 44 0.72 -5.58 1.75
C LEU A 44 1.91 -5.51 0.78
N GLU A 45 3.09 -5.95 1.23
CA GLU A 45 4.28 -6.06 0.38
C GLU A 45 4.09 -7.06 -0.77
N ALA A 46 3.50 -8.23 -0.53
CA ALA A 46 3.25 -9.20 -1.61
C ALA A 46 2.33 -8.62 -2.70
N VAL A 47 1.30 -7.87 -2.31
CA VAL A 47 0.40 -7.17 -3.25
C VAL A 47 1.16 -6.11 -4.03
N ARG A 48 2.00 -5.28 -3.37
CA ARG A 48 2.84 -4.27 -4.03
C ARG A 48 3.82 -4.89 -5.03
N PHE A 49 4.55 -5.94 -4.62
CA PHE A 49 5.47 -6.65 -5.50
C PHE A 49 4.77 -7.26 -6.70
N LYS A 50 3.61 -7.88 -6.49
CA LYS A 50 2.84 -8.49 -7.59
C LYS A 50 2.30 -7.42 -8.54
N ALA A 51 1.77 -6.32 -8.03
CA ALA A 51 1.33 -5.19 -8.85
C ALA A 51 2.49 -4.60 -9.67
N LYS A 52 3.67 -4.42 -9.06
CA LYS A 52 4.90 -3.99 -9.75
C LYS A 52 5.28 -4.95 -10.87
N ARG A 53 5.22 -6.27 -10.63
CA ARG A 53 5.50 -7.30 -11.66
C ARG A 53 4.56 -7.24 -12.86
N TYR A 54 3.31 -6.82 -12.66
CA TYR A 54 2.33 -6.63 -13.75
C TYR A 54 2.26 -5.19 -14.27
N GLY A 55 3.13 -4.29 -13.82
CA GLY A 55 3.11 -2.88 -14.24
C GLY A 55 1.84 -2.12 -13.85
N LEU A 56 1.11 -2.59 -12.83
CA LEU A 56 -0.12 -1.94 -12.39
C LEU A 56 0.19 -0.64 -11.67
N LYS A 57 -0.35 0.45 -12.21
CA LYS A 57 -0.29 1.78 -11.61
C LYS A 57 -1.65 2.13 -11.02
N LYS A 58 -1.64 2.94 -9.97
CA LYS A 58 -2.87 3.55 -9.44
C LYS A 58 -3.34 4.61 -10.44
N THR A 59 -4.66 4.74 -10.60
CA THR A 59 -5.22 5.77 -11.51
C THR A 59 -4.93 7.17 -11.01
N ASN A 60 -4.88 8.13 -11.94
CA ASN A 60 -4.67 9.54 -11.61
C ASN A 60 -5.79 10.06 -10.68
N ILE A 61 -7.04 9.64 -10.93
CA ILE A 61 -8.21 9.95 -10.11
C ILE A 61 -8.02 9.47 -8.67
N TYR A 62 -7.55 8.23 -8.47
CA TYR A 62 -7.29 7.70 -7.14
C TYR A 62 -6.18 8.46 -6.42
N MET A 63 -5.14 8.88 -7.16
CA MET A 63 -4.06 9.70 -6.61
C MET A 63 -4.58 11.07 -6.19
N GLU A 64 -5.36 11.74 -7.04
CA GLU A 64 -5.96 13.04 -6.76
C GLU A 64 -6.85 13.01 -5.51
N LEU A 65 -7.72 12.00 -5.38
CA LEU A 65 -8.54 11.80 -4.18
C LEU A 65 -7.70 11.56 -2.92
N LEU A 66 -6.58 10.83 -3.04
CA LEU A 66 -5.68 10.57 -1.94
C LEU A 66 -4.94 11.85 -1.51
N TYR A 67 -4.50 12.66 -2.47
CA TYR A 67 -3.84 13.95 -2.22
C TYR A 67 -4.81 15.01 -1.68
N ASP A 68 -6.05 15.06 -2.15
CA ASP A 68 -7.10 15.94 -1.60
C ASP A 68 -7.39 15.61 -0.13
N LYS A 69 -7.53 14.32 0.18
CA LYS A 69 -7.69 13.85 1.57
C LYS A 69 -6.52 14.27 2.45
N ALA A 70 -5.29 14.10 1.96
CA ALA A 70 -4.08 14.51 2.68
C ALA A 70 -4.05 16.04 2.90
N ARG A 71 -4.39 16.82 1.87
CA ARG A 71 -4.46 18.29 1.91
C ARG A 71 -5.46 18.79 2.94
N LYS A 72 -6.63 18.15 3.05
CA LYS A 72 -7.68 18.48 4.05
C LYS A 72 -7.27 18.13 5.48
N SER A 73 -6.41 17.11 5.65
CA SER A 73 -5.93 16.66 6.96
C SER A 73 -4.64 17.33 7.44
N ALA A 74 -3.97 18.12 6.58
CA ALA A 74 -2.73 18.78 6.96
C ALA A 74 -3.02 19.89 8.00
N PRO A 75 -2.38 19.87 9.19
CA PRO A 75 -2.54 20.96 10.14
C PRO A 75 -1.99 22.24 9.48
N LYS A 76 -2.85 23.23 9.27
CA LYS A 76 -2.44 24.56 8.83
C LYS A 76 -1.44 25.04 9.89
N LYS A 77 -0.14 25.07 9.56
CA LYS A 77 0.89 25.60 10.46
C LYS A 77 0.39 26.98 10.88
N ARG A 78 -0.03 27.13 12.14
CA ARG A 78 -0.31 28.45 12.72
C ARG A 78 1.04 29.15 12.71
N THR A 79 1.25 30.03 11.73
CA THR A 79 2.35 30.99 11.74
C THR A 79 2.13 31.84 12.98
N VAL A 80 2.86 31.53 14.05
CA VAL A 80 2.91 32.37 15.24
C VAL A 80 3.63 33.64 14.80
N GLN A 81 2.86 34.68 14.48
CA GLN A 81 3.38 36.00 14.18
C GLN A 81 4.10 36.47 15.44
N LYS A 82 5.44 36.40 15.42
CA LYS A 82 6.31 36.92 16.46
C LYS A 82 6.09 38.43 16.53
N ARG A 83 5.21 38.88 17.43
CA ARG A 83 5.05 40.30 17.74
C ARG A 83 6.32 40.72 18.50
N ARG A 84 7.01 41.71 17.92
CA ARG A 84 8.13 42.43 18.53
C ARG A 84 7.61 43.43 19.55
#